data_AF-A0AAN3SF85-F1
#
_entry.id   AF-A0AAN3SF85-F1
#
_cell.length_a   1.000
_cell.length_b   1.000
_cell.length_c   1.000
_cell.angle_alpha   90.00
_cell.angle_beta   90.00
_cell.angle_gamma   90.00
#
_symmetry.space_group_name_H-M   'P 1'
#
loop_
_entity.id
_entity.type
_entity.pdbx_description
1 polymer ?
#
loop_
_entity_poly.entity_id
_entity_poly.type
_entity_poly.pdbx_seq_one_letter_code
_entity_poly.pdbx_strand_id
1 'polypeptide(L)'
;MPGRWTTQLVNKHLGYRYTGVFKTLASIDDKPSRFEILIPLVQTLVRDNVKLNNDVYKELNKFMHDYDKTSSEMRKYLKSINECMFLMKNIAHQN
;
A
#
# COMPACT_ATOMS: atom_id res chain seq x y z
N MET A 1 8.35 -16.78 8.53
CA MET A 1 8.01 -15.36 8.26
C MET A 1 8.62 -14.51 9.35
N PRO A 2 9.24 -13.35 9.06
CA PRO A 2 9.74 -12.48 10.12
C PRO A 2 8.55 -11.99 10.95
N GLY A 3 8.67 -12.07 12.27
CA GLY A 3 7.56 -11.84 13.20
C GLY A 3 7.01 -10.40 13.23
N ARG A 4 7.73 -9.43 12.65
CA ARG A 4 7.28 -8.05 12.40
C ARG A 4 8.05 -7.46 11.23
N TRP A 5 7.39 -6.64 10.41
CA TRP A 5 8.05 -5.89 9.36
C TRP A 5 8.79 -4.70 9.95
N THR A 6 10.11 -4.63 9.79
CA THR A 6 10.90 -3.47 10.23
C THR A 6 10.92 -2.39 9.13
N THR A 7 10.99 -1.12 9.53
CA THR A 7 11.16 0.03 8.62
C THR A 7 12.23 -0.19 7.54
N GLN A 8 13.40 -0.71 7.92
CA GLN A 8 14.52 -0.91 7.00
C GLN A 8 14.22 -2.04 5.99
N LEU A 9 13.60 -3.13 6.43
CA LEU A 9 13.23 -4.25 5.56
C LEU A 9 12.11 -3.86 4.59
N VAL A 10 11.10 -3.14 5.08
CA VAL A 10 9.99 -2.64 4.26
C VAL A 10 10.49 -1.68 3.21
N ASN A 11 11.27 -0.68 3.60
CA ASN A 11 11.78 0.29 2.63
C ASN A 11 12.68 -0.36 1.59
N LYS A 12 13.42 -1.42 1.92
CA LYS A 12 14.17 -2.20 0.93
C LYS A 12 13.27 -2.99 -0.03
N HIS A 13 12.19 -3.61 0.46
CA HIS A 13 11.28 -4.43 -0.35
C HIS A 13 10.29 -3.61 -1.19
N LEU A 14 9.82 -2.49 -0.65
CA LEU A 14 8.93 -1.56 -1.33
C LEU A 14 9.70 -0.49 -2.12
N GLY A 15 10.92 -0.15 -1.69
CA GLY A 15 11.70 0.98 -2.19
C GLY A 15 13.09 0.61 -2.68
N TYR A 16 13.21 0.46 -4.00
CA TYR A 16 14.37 0.93 -4.76
C TYR A 16 13.97 0.90 -6.24
N ARG A 17 13.35 1.98 -6.74
CA ARG A 17 13.08 2.20 -8.18
C ARG A 17 12.40 1.03 -8.93
N TYR A 18 11.43 0.33 -8.34
CA TYR A 18 10.65 -0.79 -8.93
C TYR A 18 11.31 -2.19 -8.93
N THR A 19 11.56 -2.88 -7.80
CA THR A 19 12.19 -4.23 -7.84
C THR A 19 11.32 -5.41 -7.42
N GLY A 20 10.09 -5.23 -6.94
CA GLY A 20 9.23 -6.38 -6.66
C GLY A 20 7.76 -6.01 -6.55
N VAL A 21 7.31 -5.67 -5.33
CA VAL A 21 5.88 -5.53 -4.99
C VAL A 21 5.14 -4.52 -5.86
N PHE A 22 5.66 -3.30 -6.04
CA PHE A 22 4.97 -2.31 -6.89
C PHE A 22 4.99 -2.64 -8.38
N LYS A 23 6.00 -3.37 -8.89
CA LYS A 23 5.96 -3.88 -10.28
C LYS A 23 4.89 -4.94 -10.42
N THR A 24 4.83 -5.87 -9.47
CA THR A 24 3.82 -6.93 -9.46
C THR A 24 2.42 -6.33 -9.35
N LEU A 25 2.21 -5.33 -8.49
CA LEU A 25 0.94 -4.61 -8.41
C LEU A 25 0.61 -3.88 -9.72
N ALA A 26 1.58 -3.21 -10.34
CA ALA A 26 1.39 -2.53 -11.61
C ALA A 26 1.08 -3.49 -12.77
N SER A 27 1.61 -4.73 -12.74
CA SER A 27 1.33 -5.75 -13.76
C SER A 27 -0.03 -6.45 -13.61
N ILE A 28 -0.76 -6.20 -12.52
CA ILE A 28 -2.12 -6.71 -12.35
C ILE A 28 -3.06 -5.68 -12.99
N ASP A 29 -3.58 -6.00 -14.18
CA ASP A 29 -4.56 -5.15 -14.88
C ASP A 29 -5.91 -5.10 -14.16
N ASP A 30 -6.27 -6.18 -13.46
CA ASP A 30 -7.48 -6.24 -12.64
C ASP A 30 -7.36 -5.37 -11.38
N LYS A 31 -7.96 -4.19 -11.43
CA LYS A 31 -7.94 -3.24 -10.31
C LYS A 31 -8.50 -3.83 -9.02
N PRO A 32 -9.68 -4.50 -8.98
CA PRO A 32 -10.17 -5.18 -7.77
C PRO A 32 -9.12 -6.07 -7.09
N SER A 33 -8.49 -6.97 -7.84
CA SER A 33 -7.45 -7.89 -7.32
C SER A 33 -6.25 -7.13 -6.76
N ARG A 34 -5.85 -6.02 -7.38
CA ARG A 34 -4.77 -5.18 -6.85
C ARG A 34 -5.10 -4.64 -5.45
N PHE A 35 -6.36 -4.26 -5.21
CA PHE A 35 -6.80 -3.73 -3.92
C PHE A 35 -6.96 -4.83 -2.84
N GLU A 36 -7.23 -6.08 -3.22
CA GLU A 36 -7.15 -7.22 -2.29
C GLU A 36 -5.76 -7.41 -1.69
N ILE A 37 -4.72 -7.00 -2.40
CA ILE A 37 -3.33 -7.05 -1.93
C ILE A 37 -2.94 -5.76 -1.20
N LEU A 38 -3.35 -4.59 -1.72
CA LEU A 38 -2.98 -3.29 -1.15
C LEU A 38 -3.57 -3.05 0.25
N ILE A 39 -4.84 -3.40 0.47
CA ILE A 39 -5.50 -3.21 1.77
C ILE A 39 -4.76 -3.91 2.92
N PRO A 40 -4.51 -5.23 2.87
CA PRO A 40 -3.81 -5.92 3.95
C PRO A 40 -2.36 -5.46 4.09
N LEU A 41 -1.71 -5.02 3.00
CA LEU A 41 -0.39 -4.42 3.06
C LEU A 41 -0.41 -3.14 3.91
N VAL A 42 -1.29 -2.18 3.59
CA VAL A 42 -1.39 -0.91 4.34
C VAL A 42 -1.72 -1.17 5.81
N GLN A 43 -2.69 -2.05 6.10
CA GLN A 43 -3.04 -2.43 7.47
C GLN A 43 -1.85 -2.99 8.24
N THR A 44 -1.04 -3.84 7.59
CA THR A 44 0.18 -4.41 8.18
C THR A 44 1.24 -3.35 8.46
N LEU A 45 1.48 -2.42 7.53
CA LEU A 45 2.44 -1.34 7.70
C LEU A 45 2.10 -0.42 8.88
N VAL A 46 0.82 -0.09 9.03
CA VAL A 46 0.31 0.73 10.14
C VAL A 46 0.42 -0.03 11.47
N ARG A 47 -0.03 -1.29 11.51
CA ARG A 47 0.06 -2.14 12.70
C ARG A 47 1.51 -2.27 13.21
N ASP A 48 2.46 -2.36 12.29
CA ASP A 48 3.88 -2.53 12.61
C ASP A 48 4.60 -1.18 12.82
N ASN A 49 3.89 -0.03 12.82
CA ASN A 49 4.43 1.33 12.97
C ASN A 49 5.61 1.63 12.03
N VAL A 50 5.52 1.15 10.80
CA VAL A 50 6.57 1.29 9.81
C VAL A 50 6.69 2.75 9.38
N LYS A 51 7.92 3.26 9.31
CA LYS A 51 8.21 4.55 8.65
C LYS A 51 8.59 4.30 7.20
N LEU A 52 8.00 5.00 6.25
CA LEU A 52 8.30 4.81 4.83
C LEU A 52 9.26 5.90 4.34
N ASN A 53 10.15 5.54 3.41
CA ASN A 53 10.88 6.52 2.62
C ASN A 53 9.87 7.32 1.79
N ASN A 54 10.16 8.61 1.58
CA ASN A 54 9.26 9.53 0.87
C ASN A 54 8.81 9.00 -0.50
N ASP A 55 9.73 8.42 -1.28
CA ASP A 55 9.41 7.86 -2.61
C ASP A 55 8.47 6.65 -2.54
N VAL A 56 8.67 5.78 -1.53
CA VAL A 56 7.82 4.61 -1.29
C VAL A 56 6.42 5.03 -0.88
N TYR A 57 6.32 6.00 0.01
CA TYR A 57 5.04 6.53 0.42
C TYR A 57 4.30 7.19 -0.75
N LYS A 58 4.99 8.01 -1.55
CA LYS A 58 4.39 8.65 -2.72
C LYS A 58 3.80 7.62 -3.67
N GLU A 59 4.50 6.52 -3.95
CA GLU A 59 3.93 5.48 -4.83
C GLU A 59 2.80 4.69 -4.19
N LEU A 60 2.92 4.32 -2.92
CA LEU A 60 1.81 3.68 -2.21
C LEU A 60 0.55 4.57 -2.25
N ASN A 61 0.73 5.87 -2.05
CA ASN A 61 -0.35 6.84 -2.11
C ASN A 61 -0.98 6.92 -3.51
N LYS A 62 -0.20 6.85 -4.59
CA LYS A 62 -0.74 6.80 -5.97
C LYS A 62 -1.60 5.56 -6.19
N PHE A 63 -1.11 4.38 -5.79
CA PHE A 63 -1.87 3.13 -5.92
C PHE A 63 -3.20 3.18 -5.17
N MET A 64 -3.22 3.73 -3.95
CA MET A 64 -4.45 3.87 -3.17
C MET A 64 -5.46 4.82 -3.81
N HIS A 65 -5.01 5.78 -4.62
CA HIS A 65 -5.87 6.71 -5.35
C HIS A 65 -6.32 6.21 -6.73
N ASP A 66 -5.78 5.09 -7.24
CA ASP A 66 -6.19 4.47 -8.52
C ASP A 66 -7.53 3.70 -8.44
N TYR A 67 -8.20 3.80 -7.28
CA TYR A 67 -9.52 3.21 -7.03
C TYR A 67 -10.58 3.78 -7.98
N ASP A 68 -11.30 2.89 -8.66
CA ASP A 68 -12.45 3.26 -9.48
C ASP A 68 -13.73 3.36 -8.65
N LYS A 69 -14.19 4.59 -8.42
CA LYS A 69 -15.41 4.90 -7.67
C LYS A 69 -16.70 4.44 -8.36
N THR A 70 -16.64 4.18 -9.66
CA THR A 70 -17.79 3.82 -10.48
C THR A 70 -17.99 2.30 -10.57
N SER A 71 -16.92 1.52 -10.31
CA SER A 71 -16.96 0.05 -10.34
C SER A 71 -17.85 -0.52 -9.23
N SER A 72 -18.85 -1.32 -9.62
CA SER A 72 -19.71 -2.05 -8.69
C SER A 72 -18.93 -3.10 -7.89
N GLU A 73 -17.96 -3.74 -8.52
CA GLU A 73 -17.10 -4.77 -7.92
C GLU A 73 -16.18 -4.19 -6.85
N MET A 74 -15.68 -2.97 -7.06
CA MET A 74 -14.80 -2.33 -6.09
C MET A 74 -15.54 -1.73 -4.89
N ARG A 75 -16.88 -1.57 -4.94
CA ARG A 75 -17.69 -1.02 -3.83
C ARG A 75 -17.50 -1.80 -2.53
N LYS A 76 -17.30 -3.12 -2.61
CA LYS A 76 -17.07 -3.97 -1.43
C LYS A 76 -15.80 -3.58 -0.66
N TYR A 77 -14.83 -2.94 -1.31
CA TYR A 77 -13.59 -2.47 -0.70
C TYR A 77 -13.64 -1.00 -0.25
N LEU A 78 -14.65 -0.22 -0.64
CA LEU A 78 -14.70 1.23 -0.41
C LEU A 78 -14.44 1.61 1.05
N LYS A 79 -15.08 0.90 1.99
CA LYS A 79 -14.89 1.14 3.42
C LYS A 79 -13.43 0.92 3.83
N SER A 80 -12.85 -0.21 3.45
CA SER A 80 -11.46 -0.57 3.77
C SER A 80 -10.44 0.36 3.11
N ILE A 81 -10.71 0.83 1.89
CA ILE A 81 -9.85 1.78 1.17
C ILE A 81 -9.86 3.14 1.87
N ASN A 82 -11.05 3.65 2.23
CA ASN A 82 -11.16 4.91 2.97
C ASN A 82 -10.46 4.84 4.33
N GLU A 83 -10.61 3.71 5.03
CA GLU A 83 -9.90 3.45 6.28
C GLU A 83 -8.38 3.40 6.06
N CYS A 84 -7.90 2.68 5.07
CA CYS A 84 -6.48 2.62 4.72
C CYS A 84 -5.92 4.01 4.38
N MET A 85 -6.63 4.82 3.57
CA MET A 85 -6.20 6.20 3.25
C MET A 85 -6.14 7.09 4.49
N PHE A 86 -7.08 6.90 5.44
CA PHE A 86 -7.03 7.60 6.73
C PHE A 86 -5.82 7.14 7.55
N LEU A 87 -5.62 5.83 7.70
CA LEU A 87 -4.52 5.24 8.47
C LEU A 87 -3.14 5.55 7.87
N MET A 88 -3.03 5.69 6.55
CA MET A 88 -1.79 6.06 5.87
C MET A 88 -1.26 7.42 6.32
N LYS A 89 -2.12 8.33 6.79
CA LYS A 89 -1.67 9.60 7.39
C LYS A 89 -0.84 9.40 8.67
N ASN A 90 -1.00 8.25 9.33
CA ASN A 90 -0.24 7.87 10.54
C ASN A 90 1.09 7.19 10.20
N ILE A 91 1.34 6.84 8.95
CA ILE A 91 2.63 6.31 8.50
C ILE A 91 3.60 7.50 8.38
N ALA A 92 4.58 7.59 9.26
CA ALA A 92 5.57 8.67 9.23
C ALA A 92 6.58 8.48 8.08
N HIS A 93 6.97 9.58 7.42
CA HIS A 93 8.00 9.57 6.38
C HIS A 93 9.39 9.72 6.99
N GLN A 94 10.39 9.03 6.45
CA GLN A 94 11.80 9.33 6.72
C GLN A 94 12.22 10.50 5.80
N ASN A 95 12.69 11.60 6.42
CA ASN A 95 13.34 12.72 5.73
C ASN A 95 14.70 12.30 5.17
#